data_AF-A0A4R0QYP1-F1
#
_entry.id   AF-A0A4R0QYP1-F1
#
_cell.length_a   1.000
_cell.length_b   1.000
_cell.length_c   1.000
_cell.angle_alpha   90.00
_cell.angle_beta   90.00
_cell.angle_gamma   90.00
#
_symmetry.space_group_name_H-M   'P 1'
#
loop_
_entity.id
_entity.type
_entity.pdbx_description
1 polymer ?
#
loop_
_entity_poly.entity_id
_entity_poly.type
_entity_poly.pdbx_seq_one_letter_code
_entity_poly.pdbx_strand_id
1 'polypeptide(L)'
;MYPDARIHAPDGQAFSLEEHRLLHQQWIDESHQLGDFALTTLCEDPCRIHASGTVYWQARYRESPASGSGVIKAVVGEDWVIERRADGTLCFVLYWTKFFHPLPDSASIRLDQ
;
A
#
# COMPACT_ATOMS: atom_id res chain seq x y z
N MET A 1 15.74 13.16 -12.51
CA MET A 1 14.51 12.42 -12.26
C MET A 1 14.88 11.21 -11.42
N TYR A 2 14.42 11.13 -10.17
CA TYR A 2 14.38 9.84 -9.49
C TYR A 2 13.46 8.93 -10.31
N PRO A 3 13.76 7.63 -10.47
CA PRO A 3 12.81 6.73 -11.12
C PRO A 3 11.47 6.81 -10.40
N ASP A 4 10.37 6.69 -11.16
CA ASP A 4 9.05 6.60 -10.57
C ASP A 4 9.04 5.46 -9.54
N ALA A 5 8.52 5.76 -8.34
CA ALA A 5 8.49 4.79 -7.26
C ALA A 5 7.77 3.52 -7.73
N ARG A 6 8.36 2.38 -7.38
CA ARG A 6 7.76 1.06 -7.58
C ARG A 6 7.23 0.55 -6.25
N ILE A 7 6.08 -0.11 -6.31
CA ILE A 7 5.51 -0.89 -5.23
C ILE A 7 5.97 -2.32 -5.42
N HIS A 8 6.82 -2.79 -4.51
CA HIS A 8 7.25 -4.19 -4.48
C HIS A 8 6.23 -5.00 -3.69
N ALA A 9 5.69 -6.04 -4.30
CA ALA A 9 4.73 -6.94 -3.67
C ALA A 9 5.41 -8.18 -3.08
N PRO A 10 4.77 -8.87 -2.12
CA PRO A 10 5.36 -10.04 -1.46
C PRO A 10 5.69 -11.21 -2.39
N ASP A 11 5.01 -11.31 -3.52
CA ASP A 11 5.21 -12.35 -4.53
C ASP A 11 6.37 -12.05 -5.50
N GLY A 12 7.09 -10.94 -5.29
CA GLY A 12 8.21 -10.50 -6.11
C GLY A 12 7.82 -9.65 -7.31
N GLN A 13 6.53 -9.42 -7.55
CA GLN A 13 6.08 -8.47 -8.57
C GLN A 13 6.39 -7.02 -8.16
N ALA A 14 6.50 -6.16 -9.15
CA ALA A 14 6.67 -4.72 -8.94
C ALA A 14 5.69 -3.94 -9.81
N PHE A 15 4.92 -3.06 -9.18
CA PHE A 15 3.96 -2.19 -9.84
C PHE A 15 4.48 -0.76 -9.84
N SER A 16 4.18 0.01 -10.88
CA SER A 16 4.19 1.47 -10.79
C SER A 16 3.05 1.95 -9.90
N LEU A 17 3.17 3.18 -9.39
CA LEU A 17 2.06 3.83 -8.69
C LEU A 17 0.79 3.93 -9.55
N GLU A 18 0.93 4.06 -10.88
CA GLU A 18 -0.22 4.12 -11.79
C GLU A 18 -0.89 2.76 -11.97
N GLU A 19 -0.13 1.68 -12.16
CA GLU A 19 -0.68 0.31 -12.20
C GLU A 19 -1.41 -0.02 -10.89
N HIS A 20 -0.85 0.37 -9.75
CA HIS A 20 -1.50 0.22 -8.46
C HIS A 20 -2.77 1.07 -8.34
N ARG A 21 -2.74 2.32 -8.79
CA ARG A 21 -3.92 3.20 -8.82
C ARG A 21 -5.04 2.60 -9.69
N LEU A 22 -4.70 2.00 -10.83
CA LEU A 22 -5.65 1.32 -11.71
C LEU A 22 -6.22 0.06 -11.06
N LEU A 23 -5.39 -0.74 -10.37
CA LEU A 23 -5.84 -1.90 -9.59
C LEU A 23 -6.91 -1.49 -8.56
N HIS A 24 -6.68 -0.39 -7.84
CA HIS A 24 -7.61 0.14 -6.84
C HIS A 24 -8.98 0.59 -7.41
N GLN A 25 -9.12 0.78 -8.73
CA GLN A 25 -10.42 1.15 -9.33
C GLN A 25 -11.47 0.02 -9.23
N GLN A 26 -11.02 -1.22 -9.05
CA GLN A 26 -11.89 -2.39 -8.88
C GLN A 26 -12.62 -2.38 -7.53
N TRP A 27 -12.13 -1.59 -6.57
CA TRP A 27 -12.62 -1.58 -5.20
C TRP A 27 -13.35 -0.29 -4.83
N ILE A 28 -14.15 -0.40 -3.78
CA ILE A 28 -14.91 0.66 -3.11
C ILE A 28 -14.88 0.44 -1.60
N ASP A 29 -15.34 1.44 -0.83
CA ASP A 29 -15.34 1.43 0.64
C ASP A 29 -13.97 1.12 1.25
N GLU A 30 -12.93 1.59 0.56
CA GLU A 30 -11.55 1.33 0.94
C GLU A 30 -11.20 2.05 2.25
N SER A 31 -10.58 1.32 3.17
CA SER A 31 -10.18 1.81 4.47
C SER A 31 -8.77 1.34 4.81
N HIS A 32 -7.97 2.27 5.31
CA HIS A 32 -6.61 2.04 5.79
C HIS A 32 -6.55 2.49 7.24
N GLN A 33 -6.27 1.56 8.14
CA GLN A 33 -5.96 1.87 9.54
C GLN A 33 -4.50 1.53 9.81
N LEU A 34 -3.71 2.56 10.12
CA LEU A 34 -2.32 2.35 10.52
C LEU A 34 -2.31 1.62 11.87
N GLY A 35 -1.60 0.51 11.93
CA GLY A 35 -1.18 -0.11 13.17
C GLY A 35 0.11 0.53 13.69
N ASP A 36 0.95 -0.26 14.35
CA ASP A 36 2.23 0.23 14.86
C ASP A 36 3.17 0.55 13.68
N PHE A 37 3.76 1.75 13.73
CA PHE A 37 4.77 2.21 12.79
C PHE A 37 5.99 2.72 13.55
N ALA A 38 7.17 2.25 13.11
CA ALA A 38 8.45 2.83 13.48
C ALA A 38 8.87 3.84 12.40
N LEU A 39 9.28 5.03 12.84
CA LEU A 39 9.81 6.08 11.96
C LEU A 39 11.29 6.29 12.27
N THR A 40 12.13 6.26 11.24
CA THR A 40 13.57 6.53 11.35
C THR A 40 13.96 7.58 10.32
N THR A 41 14.58 8.67 10.75
CA THR A 41 15.19 9.63 9.81
C THR A 41 16.40 8.99 9.15
N LEU A 42 16.41 8.94 7.81
CA LEU A 42 17.52 8.41 7.03
C LEU A 42 18.55 9.50 6.70
N CYS A 43 18.06 10.68 6.30
CA CYS A 43 18.89 11.86 6.04
C CYS A 43 18.04 13.14 6.08
N GLU A 44 18.68 14.29 6.30
CA GLU A 44 18.00 15.59 6.38
C GLU A 44 17.98 16.35 5.05
N ASP A 45 18.92 16.06 4.13
CA ASP A 45 19.00 16.68 2.80
C ASP A 45 19.38 15.65 1.70
N PRO A 46 18.43 15.24 0.83
CA PRO A 46 17.01 15.56 0.93
C PRO A 46 16.42 14.91 2.18
N CYS A 47 15.40 15.54 2.78
CA CYS A 47 14.77 15.00 3.99
C CYS A 47 14.07 13.68 3.66
N ARG A 48 14.58 12.57 4.22
CA ARG A 48 14.04 11.23 4.03
C ARG A 48 13.80 10.54 5.36
N ILE A 49 12.67 9.85 5.42
CA ILE A 49 12.35 8.96 6.51
C ILE A 49 12.12 7.55 5.98
N HIS A 50 12.45 6.57 6.80
CA HIS A 50 11.99 5.21 6.70
C HIS A 50 10.80 5.04 7.63
N ALA A 51 9.67 4.57 7.10
CA ALA A 51 8.48 4.24 7.86
C ALA A 51 8.19 2.76 7.67
N SER A 52 8.20 2.00 8.76
CA SER A 52 8.02 0.54 8.71
C SER A 52 6.96 0.13 9.73
N GLY A 53 5.95 -0.60 9.30
CA GLY A 53 4.83 -0.91 10.17
C GLY A 53 3.78 -1.81 9.54
N THR A 54 2.59 -1.78 10.11
CA THR A 54 1.44 -2.58 9.65
C THR A 54 0.27 -1.70 9.29
N VAL A 55 -0.47 -2.06 8.24
CA VAL A 55 -1.74 -1.45 7.87
C VAL A 55 -2.82 -2.51 7.93
N TYR A 56 -3.89 -2.25 8.69
CA TYR A 56 -5.13 -2.98 8.56
C TYR A 56 -5.88 -2.39 7.38
N TRP A 57 -5.95 -3.15 6.30
CA TRP A 57 -6.54 -2.72 5.05
C TRP A 57 -7.81 -3.51 4.77
N GLN A 58 -8.82 -2.82 4.27
CA GLN A 58 -9.99 -3.48 3.70
C GLN A 58 -10.54 -2.70 2.52
N ALA A 59 -11.10 -3.42 1.56
CA ALA A 59 -11.86 -2.85 0.47
C ALA A 59 -12.89 -3.86 -0.04
N ARG A 60 -13.96 -3.38 -0.68
CA ARG A 60 -14.99 -4.22 -1.27
C ARG A 60 -14.92 -4.17 -2.78
N TYR A 61 -15.05 -5.31 -3.45
CA TYR A 61 -15.20 -5.31 -4.91
C TYR A 61 -16.45 -4.56 -5.34
N ARG A 62 -16.31 -3.70 -6.36
CA ARG A 62 -17.42 -2.88 -6.88
C ARG A 62 -18.61 -3.71 -7.36
N GLU A 63 -18.34 -4.88 -7.95
CA GLU A 63 -19.35 -5.83 -8.42
C GLU A 63 -20.03 -6.64 -7.31
N SER A 64 -19.50 -6.62 -6.08
CA SER A 64 -20.02 -7.45 -5.00
C SER A 64 -21.20 -6.81 -4.29
N PRO A 65 -22.21 -7.60 -3.89
CA PRO A 65 -23.36 -7.10 -3.14
C PRO A 65 -22.93 -6.52 -1.78
N ALA A 66 -23.73 -5.59 -1.26
CA ALA A 66 -23.46 -4.92 0.02
C ALA A 66 -23.51 -5.87 1.24
N SER A 67 -24.01 -7.10 1.06
CA SER A 67 -24.15 -8.13 2.10
C SER A 67 -22.82 -8.73 2.61
N GLY A 68 -21.67 -8.20 2.21
CA GLY A 68 -20.36 -8.49 2.81
C GLY A 68 -19.56 -9.62 2.16
N SER A 69 -20.14 -10.40 1.23
CA SER A 69 -19.50 -11.55 0.58
C SER A 69 -18.39 -11.22 -0.44
N GLY A 70 -17.89 -9.98 -0.46
CA GLY A 70 -16.85 -9.51 -1.39
C GLY A 70 -15.91 -8.47 -0.80
N VAL A 71 -15.81 -8.44 0.54
CA VAL A 71 -14.88 -7.57 1.25
C VAL A 71 -13.55 -8.30 1.42
N ILE A 72 -12.49 -7.73 0.86
CA ILE A 72 -11.12 -8.12 1.13
C ILE A 72 -10.69 -7.44 2.41
N LYS A 73 -10.06 -8.17 3.32
CA LYS A 73 -9.54 -7.67 4.59
C LYS A 73 -8.17 -8.29 4.82
N ALA A 74 -7.17 -7.49 5.14
CA ALA A 74 -5.84 -8.00 5.38
C ALA A 74 -5.07 -7.15 6.41
N VAL A 75 -4.12 -7.80 7.07
CA VAL A 75 -3.00 -7.10 7.69
C VAL A 75 -1.88 -7.06 6.66
N VAL A 76 -1.42 -5.86 6.34
CA VAL A 76 -0.40 -5.60 5.34
C VAL A 76 0.83 -5.07 6.05
N GLY A 77 1.99 -5.69 5.78
CA GLY A 77 3.27 -5.23 6.29
C GLY A 77 3.86 -4.24 5.32
N GLU A 78 4.09 -3.01 5.76
CA GLU A 78 4.48 -1.90 4.91
C GLU A 78 5.85 -1.36 5.29
N ASP A 79 6.64 -1.04 4.27
CA ASP A 79 8.00 -0.55 4.41
C ASP A 79 8.26 0.52 3.35
N TRP A 80 8.32 1.77 3.80
CA TRP A 80 8.32 2.94 2.94
C TRP A 80 9.55 3.80 3.18
N VAL A 81 10.14 4.30 2.09
CA VAL A 81 11.02 5.46 2.16
C VAL A 81 10.26 6.64 1.59
N ILE A 82 10.07 7.67 2.42
CA ILE A 82 9.36 8.89 2.05
C ILE A 82 10.36 10.03 2.01
N GLU A 83 10.41 10.74 0.89
CA GLU A 83 11.20 11.95 0.70
C GLU A 83 10.28 13.17 0.72
N ARG A 84 10.70 14.23 1.41
CA ARG A 84 10.14 15.56 1.24
C ARG A 84 10.92 16.28 0.15
N ARG A 85 10.25 16.56 -0.96
CA ARG A 85 10.80 17.34 -2.08
C ARG A 85 10.99 18.81 -1.71
N ALA A 86 11.73 19.55 -2.54
CA ALA A 86 12.03 20.96 -2.33
C ALA A 86 10.77 21.86 -2.25
N ASP A 87 9.67 21.46 -2.88
CA ASP A 87 8.36 22.13 -2.82
C ASP A 87 7.54 21.75 -1.57
N GLY A 88 8.09 20.91 -0.69
CA GLY A 88 7.43 20.40 0.52
C GLY A 88 6.59 19.14 0.31
N THR A 89 6.38 18.70 -0.94
CA THR A 89 5.58 17.51 -1.28
C THR A 89 6.24 16.25 -0.74
N LEU A 90 5.44 15.36 -0.13
CA LEU A 90 5.88 14.04 0.30
C LEU A 90 5.75 13.05 -0.86
N CYS A 91 6.79 12.26 -1.11
CA CYS A 91 6.80 11.28 -2.19
C CYS A 91 7.41 9.96 -1.71
N PHE A 92 6.84 8.85 -2.15
CA PHE A 92 7.49 7.55 -2.01
C PHE A 92 8.75 7.53 -2.89
N VAL A 93 9.86 7.09 -2.32
CA VAL A 93 11.10 6.71 -3.02
C VAL A 93 11.18 5.19 -3.09
N LEU A 94 10.71 4.51 -2.05
CA LEU A 94 10.49 3.08 -1.99
C LEU A 94 9.10 2.85 -1.39
N TYR A 95 8.35 1.95 -1.98
CA TYR A 95 7.16 1.38 -1.39
C TYR A 95 7.31 -0.15 -1.46
N TRP A 96 7.34 -0.82 -0.31
CA TRP A 96 7.41 -2.27 -0.25
C TRP A 96 6.35 -2.83 0.70
N THR A 97 5.43 -3.59 0.11
CA THR A 97 4.55 -4.47 0.87
C THR A 97 5.31 -5.75 1.18
N LYS A 98 5.80 -5.88 2.42
CA LYS A 98 6.58 -7.03 2.90
C LYS A 98 5.75 -8.30 3.01
N PHE A 99 4.50 -8.17 3.45
CA PHE A 99 3.57 -9.28 3.55
C PHE A 99 2.14 -8.79 3.35
N PHE A 100 1.29 -9.70 2.91
CA PHE A 100 -0.15 -9.52 2.82
C PHE A 100 -0.81 -10.73 3.47
N HIS A 101 -1.49 -10.53 4.60
CA HIS A 101 -2.10 -11.60 5.37
C HIS A 101 -3.62 -11.39 5.41
N PRO A 102 -4.37 -12.12 4.58
CA PRO A 102 -5.83 -12.07 4.60
C PRO A 102 -6.36 -12.42 6.00
N LEU A 103 -7.35 -11.66 6.46
CA LEU A 103 -8.07 -11.96 7.70
C LEU A 103 -9.09 -13.09 7.50
N PRO A 104 -9.57 -13.73 8.59
CA PRO A 104 -10.70 -14.64 8.52
C PRO A 104 -11.89 -14.00 7.79
N ASP A 105 -12.58 -14.80 6.97
CA ASP A 105 -13.72 -14.38 6.13
C ASP A 105 -13.40 -13.31 5.07
N SER A 106 -12.13 -13.02 4.80
CA SER A 106 -11.74 -12.16 3.69
C SER A 106 -12.06 -12.83 2.35
N ALA A 107 -12.60 -12.05 1.41
CA ALA A 107 -12.59 -12.42 0.00
C ALA A 107 -11.14 -12.53 -0.51
N SER A 108 -10.92 -13.36 -1.54
CA SER A 108 -9.63 -13.45 -2.22
C SER A 108 -9.35 -12.18 -3.03
N ILE A 109 -8.12 -11.70 -2.97
CA ILE A 109 -7.64 -10.66 -3.89
C ILE A 109 -7.39 -11.27 -5.28
N ARG A 110 -7.79 -10.55 -6.31
CA ARG A 110 -7.61 -10.86 -7.73
C ARG A 110 -6.60 -9.85 -8.27
N LEU A 111 -5.44 -10.35 -8.70
CA LEU A 111 -4.31 -9.53 -9.16
C LEU A 111 -4.07 -9.67 -10.67
N ASP A 112 -4.75 -10.63 -11.29
CA ASP A 112 -4.70 -10.98 -12.69
C ASP A 112 -5.64 -10.10 -13.54
N GLN A 113 -5.05 -9.44 -14.54
CA GLN A 113 -5.71 -8.96 -15.77
C GLN A 113 -4.95 -9.47 -16.99
#